data_AF-A0A7S2QTA9-F1
#
_entry.id   AF-A0A7S2QTA9-F1
#
_cell.length_a   1.000
_cell.length_b   1.000
_cell.length_c   1.000
_cell.angle_alpha   90.00
_cell.angle_beta   90.00
_cell.angle_gamma   90.00
#
_symmetry.space_group_name_H-M   'P 1'
#
loop_
_entity.id
_entity.type
_entity.pdbx_description
1 polymer ?
#
loop_
_entity_poly.entity_id
_entity_poly.type
_entity_poly.pdbx_seq_one_letter_code
_entity_poly.pdbx_strand_id
1 'polypeptide(L)'
;MKTSTRFLSSWLLFLACWGPLSTGEAPTHERFEGWGSRGRHLSSMLRGMCGTSVLGYQCWRQVCGAIAMHWSLGGPPPAWGCEYAHPGNSSDMDPSAQVLHIALQTDLGGYVAMAFPKEEGVMVPADGVIGMMQGSTPSIKAYNILGYDAAHVKPDPHVKLTNTGLTTSDKGLTICFSRTVSDVGQAGVRLDLTGMTAVNFAAAAKAGVHVHSFDLKHLCSQSLMLVSTVHEGEGNEPAHGHDFQPAATAHGILMILAWVVLLPSGVLFARHRALIGYPLSSRWFFWHRLLQLSGLACFTVAFILIFTAFGEHGEEAEEDEGDVAGDLTKAHGPIGITVACLAGLQLVLAFIRPKPDAPRRQIWNLQHWWTGRVAVILAIINTIIGVLVYHQGFGVPKRMFYIPLFFLIGILVAAAVFLEWRTTKESGWQPVSLKAPSPHQQPAERTGLLDLEMEALTSERWGDSSPGRSGSPRGRPSSPLQARS
;
A
#
# COMPACT_ATOMS: atom_id res chain seq x y z
N MET A 1 -2.50 50.26 -0.87
CA MET A 1 -3.88 50.05 -0.37
C MET A 1 -4.64 49.20 -1.39
N LYS A 2 -5.42 48.21 -0.90
CA LYS A 2 -6.29 47.22 -1.60
C LYS A 2 -5.55 46.05 -2.28
N THR A 3 -5.24 44.98 -1.54
CA THR A 3 -6.02 43.74 -1.24
C THR A 3 -6.08 42.74 -2.39
N SER A 4 -5.53 41.53 -2.18
CA SER A 4 -6.19 40.29 -2.60
C SER A 4 -5.61 39.06 -1.89
N THR A 5 -6.40 38.60 -0.93
CA THR A 5 -6.47 37.30 -0.28
C THR A 5 -6.43 36.12 -1.26
N ARG A 6 -5.23 35.60 -1.57
CA ARG A 6 -5.04 34.30 -2.25
C ARG A 6 -3.87 33.48 -1.68
N PHE A 7 -3.53 33.67 -0.40
CA PHE A 7 -2.40 33.01 0.25
C PHE A 7 -2.78 31.94 1.30
N LEU A 8 -4.08 31.65 1.48
CA LEU A 8 -4.57 30.79 2.56
C LEU A 8 -5.26 29.49 2.12
N SER A 9 -5.44 29.22 0.81
CA SER A 9 -6.12 28.00 0.35
C SER A 9 -5.20 26.78 0.09
N SER A 10 -3.87 26.93 0.14
CA SER A 10 -2.94 25.80 -0.04
C SER A 10 -2.36 25.24 1.27
N TRP A 11 -2.72 25.80 2.43
CA TRP A 11 -2.22 25.35 3.73
C TRP A 11 -3.11 24.30 4.42
N LEU A 12 -4.37 24.15 3.98
CA LEU A 12 -5.35 23.28 4.66
C LEU A 12 -5.31 21.81 4.21
N LEU A 13 -4.58 21.46 3.15
CA LEU A 13 -4.47 20.06 2.68
C LEU A 13 -3.35 19.24 3.36
N PHE A 14 -2.47 19.87 4.14
CA PHE A 14 -1.34 19.17 4.78
C PHE A 14 -1.51 18.90 6.29
N LEU A 15 -2.54 19.47 6.93
CA LEU A 15 -2.84 19.23 8.34
C LEU A 15 -3.90 18.14 8.58
N ALA A 16 -4.47 17.56 7.53
CA ALA A 16 -5.52 16.53 7.64
C ALA A 16 -5.01 15.12 8.04
N CYS A 17 -3.70 14.94 8.27
CA CYS A 17 -3.15 13.65 8.70
C CYS A 17 -3.22 13.42 10.22
N TRP A 18 -3.72 14.37 11.01
CA TRP A 18 -3.98 14.23 12.44
C TRP A 18 -5.21 15.04 12.86
N GLY A 19 -6.41 14.44 12.80
CA GLY A 19 -7.65 15.01 13.33
C GLY A 19 -8.84 14.05 13.17
N PRO A 20 -9.79 13.99 14.12
CA PRO A 20 -10.66 12.84 14.35
C PRO A 20 -11.87 12.75 13.39
N LEU A 21 -12.36 11.52 13.23
CA LEU A 21 -13.59 11.15 12.52
C LEU A 21 -14.82 11.97 12.95
N SER A 22 -15.51 12.59 11.99
CA SER A 22 -16.98 12.73 12.04
C SER A 22 -17.59 13.02 10.65
N THR A 23 -18.45 12.09 10.23
CA THR A 23 -19.74 12.22 9.51
C THR A 23 -20.05 13.48 8.69
N GLY A 24 -20.43 13.29 7.42
CA GLY A 24 -21.42 14.16 6.76
C GLY A 24 -21.23 14.46 5.27
N GLU A 25 -22.02 13.77 4.45
CA GLU A 25 -22.60 14.17 3.14
C GLU A 25 -21.71 14.43 1.91
N ALA A 26 -22.00 13.63 0.88
CA ALA A 26 -21.47 13.72 -0.48
C ALA A 26 -22.19 14.81 -1.32
N PRO A 27 -21.48 15.53 -2.20
CA PRO A 27 -22.10 16.25 -3.30
C PRO A 27 -22.07 15.47 -4.61
N THR A 28 -23.15 15.67 -5.35
CA THR A 28 -23.62 15.01 -6.55
C THR A 28 -22.77 15.22 -7.81
N HIS A 29 -22.77 14.18 -8.64
CA HIS A 29 -22.48 14.10 -10.08
C HIS A 29 -22.40 15.42 -10.86
N GLU A 30 -21.28 15.62 -11.58
CA GLU A 30 -21.33 16.07 -12.98
C GLU A 30 -20.34 15.28 -13.85
N ARG A 31 -20.86 14.90 -15.01
CA ARG A 31 -20.33 14.00 -16.02
C ARG A 31 -19.33 14.73 -16.93
N PHE A 32 -18.10 14.24 -17.03
CA PHE A 32 -17.21 14.54 -18.15
C PHE A 32 -16.93 13.26 -18.95
N GLU A 33 -17.69 13.11 -20.04
CA GLU A 33 -17.41 12.13 -21.09
C GLU A 33 -16.31 12.66 -22.02
N GLY A 34 -15.26 11.86 -22.21
CA GLY A 34 -14.27 12.15 -23.25
C GLY A 34 -12.96 11.41 -23.02
N TRP A 35 -12.72 10.39 -23.85
CA TRP A 35 -11.52 9.53 -23.92
C TRP A 35 -11.45 8.37 -22.91
N GLY A 36 -11.92 7.20 -23.34
CA GLY A 36 -11.74 5.94 -22.61
C GLY A 36 -12.59 4.76 -23.08
N SER A 37 -13.33 4.86 -24.18
CA SER A 37 -14.36 3.87 -24.54
C SER A 37 -13.82 2.57 -25.15
N ARG A 38 -12.59 2.52 -25.69
CA ARG A 38 -12.06 1.30 -26.31
C ARG A 38 -11.38 0.32 -25.34
N GLY A 39 -10.73 0.81 -24.28
CA GLY A 39 -10.09 -0.04 -23.27
C GLY A 39 -11.09 -0.67 -22.27
N ARG A 40 -12.17 0.06 -21.95
CA ARG A 40 -13.22 -0.42 -21.04
C ARG A 40 -14.08 -1.53 -21.65
N HIS A 41 -14.30 -1.51 -22.97
CA HIS A 41 -15.07 -2.53 -23.67
C HIS A 41 -14.38 -3.91 -23.70
N LEU A 42 -13.04 -3.97 -23.83
CA LEU A 42 -12.33 -5.25 -23.77
C LEU A 42 -12.29 -5.84 -22.36
N SER A 43 -12.11 -5.00 -21.33
CA SER A 43 -12.11 -5.47 -19.92
C SER A 43 -13.49 -5.91 -19.46
N SER A 44 -14.59 -5.27 -19.91
CA SER A 44 -15.94 -5.74 -19.56
C SER A 44 -16.33 -7.00 -20.32
N MET A 45 -15.82 -7.20 -21.55
CA MET A 45 -16.12 -8.38 -22.36
C MET A 45 -15.45 -9.65 -21.80
N LEU A 46 -14.24 -9.53 -21.21
CA LEU A 46 -13.54 -10.64 -20.54
C LEU A 46 -14.11 -10.99 -19.16
N ARG A 47 -14.75 -10.05 -18.44
CA ARG A 47 -15.36 -10.29 -17.12
C ARG A 47 -16.57 -11.21 -17.15
N GLY A 48 -17.26 -11.29 -18.29
CA GLY A 48 -18.44 -12.11 -18.50
C GLY A 48 -18.15 -13.48 -19.10
N MET A 49 -16.89 -13.91 -19.19
CA MET A 49 -16.49 -15.17 -19.82
C MET A 49 -16.15 -16.23 -18.77
N CYS A 50 -16.55 -17.47 -19.01
CA CYS A 50 -16.17 -18.63 -18.21
C CYS A 50 -15.57 -19.73 -19.08
N GLY A 51 -14.91 -20.69 -18.43
CA GLY A 51 -14.30 -21.85 -19.08
C GLY A 51 -15.18 -23.09 -18.99
N THR A 52 -14.65 -24.19 -19.53
CA THR A 52 -15.28 -25.51 -19.49
C THR A 52 -15.12 -26.16 -18.11
N SER A 53 -16.21 -26.73 -17.60
CA SER A 53 -16.20 -27.36 -16.29
C SER A 53 -15.73 -28.81 -16.36
N VAL A 54 -14.70 -29.15 -15.58
CA VAL A 54 -14.27 -30.55 -15.41
C VAL A 54 -15.31 -31.42 -14.70
N LEU A 55 -16.26 -30.81 -13.98
CA LEU A 55 -17.39 -31.47 -13.32
C LEU A 55 -18.64 -31.55 -14.22
N GLY A 56 -18.53 -31.11 -15.48
CA GLY A 56 -19.60 -31.16 -16.47
C GLY A 56 -20.69 -30.08 -16.31
N TYR A 57 -20.52 -29.11 -15.42
CA TYR A 57 -21.38 -27.92 -15.37
C TYR A 57 -21.26 -27.09 -16.66
N GLN A 58 -22.25 -26.23 -16.93
CA GLN A 58 -22.23 -25.37 -18.11
C GLN A 58 -21.07 -24.36 -18.10
N CYS A 59 -20.51 -24.05 -16.94
CA CYS A 59 -19.56 -22.97 -16.78
C CYS A 59 -18.64 -23.18 -15.58
N TRP A 60 -17.40 -22.69 -15.70
CA TRP A 60 -16.36 -22.80 -14.68
C TRP A 60 -15.50 -21.54 -14.60
N ARG A 61 -15.09 -21.19 -13.38
CA ARG A 61 -14.11 -20.13 -13.14
C ARG A 61 -13.28 -20.40 -11.89
N GLN A 62 -11.98 -20.15 -11.99
CA GLN A 62 -11.12 -19.99 -10.83
C GLN A 62 -11.46 -18.65 -10.14
N VAL A 63 -12.05 -18.69 -8.95
CA VAL A 63 -12.57 -17.50 -8.26
C VAL A 63 -11.56 -16.92 -7.28
N CYS A 64 -10.85 -17.76 -6.54
CA CYS A 64 -9.69 -17.38 -5.72
C CYS A 64 -8.44 -18.18 -6.14
N GLY A 65 -7.28 -17.94 -5.53
CA GLY A 65 -6.06 -18.69 -5.85
C GLY A 65 -6.19 -20.21 -5.70
N ALA A 66 -7.06 -20.69 -4.81
CA ALA A 66 -7.30 -22.09 -4.53
C ALA A 66 -8.80 -22.44 -4.33
N ILE A 67 -9.71 -21.57 -4.83
CA ILE A 67 -11.14 -21.86 -4.89
C ILE A 67 -11.62 -21.75 -6.32
N ALA A 68 -12.29 -22.80 -6.81
CA ALA A 68 -12.94 -22.83 -8.11
C ALA A 68 -14.45 -22.96 -7.96
N MET A 69 -15.20 -22.25 -8.82
CA MET A 69 -16.66 -22.31 -8.88
C MET A 69 -17.09 -22.88 -10.23
N HIS A 70 -18.06 -23.80 -10.18
CA HIS A 70 -18.71 -24.40 -11.32
C HIS A 70 -20.20 -24.15 -11.19
N TRP A 71 -20.88 -23.78 -12.28
CA TRP A 71 -22.32 -23.55 -12.20
C TRP A 71 -23.07 -23.83 -13.50
N SER A 72 -24.35 -24.15 -13.33
CA SER A 72 -25.33 -24.38 -14.40
C SER A 72 -26.63 -23.68 -14.03
N LEU A 73 -27.33 -23.17 -15.04
CA LEU A 73 -28.62 -22.51 -14.91
C LEU A 73 -29.72 -23.40 -15.47
N GLY A 74 -30.64 -23.80 -14.59
CA GLY A 74 -31.72 -24.72 -14.91
C GLY A 74 -31.23 -26.14 -15.22
N GLY A 75 -32.07 -26.91 -15.90
CA GLY A 75 -31.81 -28.32 -16.19
C GLY A 75 -31.94 -29.23 -14.96
N PRO A 76 -31.56 -30.52 -15.09
CA PRO A 76 -31.53 -31.44 -13.97
C PRO A 76 -30.34 -31.12 -13.04
N PRO A 77 -30.46 -31.47 -11.74
CA PRO A 77 -29.34 -31.35 -10.82
C PRO A 77 -28.19 -32.33 -11.16
N PRO A 78 -26.96 -32.08 -10.68
CA PRO A 78 -25.82 -32.98 -10.90
C PRO A 78 -26.07 -34.34 -10.22
N ALA A 79 -25.41 -35.37 -10.73
CA ALA A 79 -25.47 -36.72 -10.17
C ALA A 79 -24.71 -36.82 -8.84
N TRP A 80 -24.74 -38.01 -8.24
CA TRP A 80 -24.00 -38.30 -7.01
C TRP A 80 -22.51 -37.98 -7.19
N GLY A 81 -21.95 -37.20 -6.26
CA GLY A 81 -20.55 -36.78 -6.29
C GLY A 81 -20.28 -35.40 -6.88
N CYS A 82 -21.32 -34.61 -7.17
CA CYS A 82 -21.20 -33.25 -7.71
C CYS A 82 -20.72 -33.18 -9.16
N GLU A 83 -20.99 -34.21 -9.95
CA GLU A 83 -20.58 -34.31 -11.36
C GLU A 83 -21.79 -34.54 -12.27
N TYR A 84 -21.75 -33.96 -13.47
CA TYR A 84 -22.65 -34.28 -14.56
C TYR A 84 -22.04 -35.38 -15.44
N ALA A 85 -22.87 -36.31 -15.90
CA ALA A 85 -22.42 -37.39 -16.78
C ALA A 85 -21.94 -36.90 -18.15
N HIS A 86 -22.45 -35.75 -18.60
CA HIS A 86 -22.09 -35.11 -19.85
C HIS A 86 -21.77 -33.63 -19.60
N PRO A 87 -20.76 -33.07 -20.28
CA PRO A 87 -20.43 -31.66 -20.15
C PRO A 87 -21.55 -30.77 -20.69
N GLY A 88 -22.03 -29.85 -19.86
CA GLY A 88 -22.95 -28.80 -20.28
C GLY A 88 -22.24 -27.72 -21.09
N ASN A 89 -22.98 -27.05 -21.98
CA ASN A 89 -22.49 -25.91 -22.74
C ASN A 89 -23.03 -24.61 -22.15
N SER A 90 -22.18 -23.59 -22.03
CA SER A 90 -22.57 -22.27 -21.54
C SER A 90 -23.56 -21.58 -22.47
N SER A 91 -23.55 -21.90 -23.78
CA SER A 91 -24.54 -21.40 -24.75
C SER A 91 -25.97 -21.78 -24.39
N ASP A 92 -26.13 -22.84 -23.60
CA ASP A 92 -27.42 -23.39 -23.22
C ASP A 92 -27.90 -22.82 -21.87
N MET A 93 -27.18 -21.82 -21.32
CA MET A 93 -27.60 -21.13 -20.10
C MET A 93 -28.87 -20.32 -20.36
N ASP A 94 -29.93 -20.66 -19.64
CA ASP A 94 -31.18 -19.93 -19.69
C ASP A 94 -31.15 -18.76 -18.69
N PRO A 95 -31.17 -17.49 -19.14
CA PRO A 95 -31.22 -16.32 -18.25
C PRO A 95 -32.53 -16.22 -17.45
N SER A 96 -33.55 -17.00 -17.80
CA SER A 96 -34.83 -17.11 -17.08
C SER A 96 -34.91 -18.33 -16.16
N ALA A 97 -33.81 -19.07 -15.99
CA ALA A 97 -33.75 -20.24 -15.14
C ALA A 97 -34.18 -19.91 -13.70
N GLN A 98 -35.02 -20.78 -13.13
CA GLN A 98 -35.50 -20.64 -11.76
C GLN A 98 -34.57 -21.28 -10.72
N VAL A 99 -33.63 -22.12 -11.16
CA VAL A 99 -32.73 -22.88 -10.31
C VAL A 99 -31.29 -22.66 -10.76
N LEU A 100 -30.41 -22.46 -9.77
CA LEU A 100 -28.97 -22.34 -9.94
C LEU A 100 -28.29 -23.52 -9.25
N HIS A 101 -27.53 -24.29 -10.03
CA HIS A 101 -26.71 -25.40 -9.55
C HIS A 101 -25.27 -24.93 -9.41
N ILE A 102 -24.65 -25.15 -8.26
CA ILE A 102 -23.28 -24.70 -7.96
C ILE A 102 -22.46 -25.87 -7.45
N ALA A 103 -21.19 -25.94 -7.85
CA ALA A 103 -20.14 -26.64 -7.11
C ALA A 103 -18.98 -25.69 -6.77
N LEU A 104 -18.41 -25.87 -5.58
CA LEU A 104 -17.19 -25.19 -5.14
C LEU A 104 -16.12 -26.24 -4.85
N GLN A 105 -14.91 -26.01 -5.34
CA GLN A 105 -13.73 -26.84 -5.07
C GLN A 105 -12.67 -26.03 -4.35
N THR A 106 -12.00 -26.63 -3.38
CA THR A 106 -10.82 -26.09 -2.71
C THR A 106 -9.81 -27.19 -2.40
N ASP A 107 -8.54 -26.85 -2.22
CA ASP A 107 -7.47 -27.75 -1.78
C ASP A 107 -7.45 -28.00 -0.26
N LEU A 108 -8.33 -27.33 0.50
CA LEU A 108 -8.47 -27.49 1.95
C LEU A 108 -9.59 -28.48 2.32
N GLY A 109 -9.46 -29.11 3.50
CA GLY A 109 -10.42 -30.12 3.99
C GLY A 109 -11.43 -29.66 5.04
N GLY A 110 -11.32 -28.42 5.55
CA GLY A 110 -12.15 -27.95 6.67
C GLY A 110 -13.51 -27.47 6.23
N TYR A 111 -13.56 -26.37 5.47
CA TYR A 111 -14.77 -25.88 4.84
C TYR A 111 -14.46 -25.13 3.54
N VAL A 112 -15.49 -25.01 2.69
CA VAL A 112 -15.54 -24.05 1.59
C VAL A 112 -16.88 -23.32 1.63
N ALA A 113 -16.85 -22.03 1.35
CA ALA A 113 -17.98 -21.13 1.47
C ALA A 113 -18.04 -20.14 0.31
N MET A 114 -19.26 -19.73 0.01
CA MET A 114 -19.53 -18.56 -0.82
C MET A 114 -20.63 -17.72 -0.18
N ALA A 115 -20.64 -16.42 -0.42
CA ALA A 115 -21.69 -15.54 0.04
C ALA A 115 -21.99 -14.44 -0.96
N PHE A 116 -23.26 -14.07 -1.05
CA PHE A 116 -23.73 -12.94 -1.84
C PHE A 116 -23.85 -11.75 -0.88
N PRO A 117 -22.90 -10.79 -0.90
CA PRO A 117 -22.98 -9.64 -0.04
C PRO A 117 -24.04 -8.67 -0.55
N LYS A 118 -24.63 -7.91 0.37
CA LYS A 118 -25.58 -6.85 0.03
C LYS A 118 -24.89 -5.69 -0.70
N GLU A 119 -23.62 -5.46 -0.38
CA GLU A 119 -22.78 -4.42 -0.98
C GLU A 119 -21.48 -5.04 -1.49
N GLU A 120 -21.07 -4.67 -2.71
CA GLU A 120 -19.84 -5.18 -3.31
C GLU A 120 -18.60 -4.79 -2.48
N GLY A 121 -17.67 -5.73 -2.30
CA GLY A 121 -16.45 -5.53 -1.50
C GLY A 121 -16.63 -5.71 0.01
N VAL A 122 -17.87 -5.80 0.52
CA VAL A 122 -18.14 -5.92 1.95
C VAL A 122 -18.44 -7.37 2.33
N MET A 123 -17.96 -7.82 3.50
CA MET A 123 -18.22 -9.18 4.01
C MET A 123 -19.66 -9.34 4.56
N VAL A 124 -20.20 -8.29 5.18
CA VAL A 124 -21.44 -8.28 5.96
C VAL A 124 -22.28 -7.05 5.59
N PRO A 125 -23.61 -7.13 5.49
CA PRO A 125 -24.43 -8.34 5.58
C PRO A 125 -24.41 -9.15 4.29
N ALA A 126 -24.45 -10.48 4.39
CA ALA A 126 -24.42 -11.37 3.24
C ALA A 126 -25.26 -12.64 3.42
N ASP A 127 -25.78 -13.16 2.31
CA ASP A 127 -26.47 -14.45 2.23
C ASP A 127 -25.45 -15.52 1.79
N GLY A 128 -25.03 -16.37 2.73
CA GLY A 128 -23.95 -17.34 2.57
C GLY A 128 -24.42 -18.77 2.38
N VAL A 129 -23.55 -19.59 1.78
CA VAL A 129 -23.61 -21.05 1.81
C VAL A 129 -22.26 -21.56 2.29
N ILE A 130 -22.27 -22.38 3.33
CA ILE A 130 -21.06 -22.96 3.90
C ILE A 130 -21.21 -24.48 3.88
N GLY A 131 -20.24 -25.15 3.26
CA GLY A 131 -20.12 -26.60 3.24
C GLY A 131 -18.88 -27.07 3.98
N MET A 132 -19.07 -28.00 4.89
CA MET A 132 -18.00 -28.54 5.74
C MET A 132 -18.30 -29.96 6.18
N MET A 133 -17.27 -30.68 6.64
CA MET A 133 -17.43 -31.94 7.35
C MET A 133 -17.66 -31.67 8.84
N GLN A 134 -18.82 -32.06 9.36
CA GLN A 134 -19.11 -32.03 10.79
C GLN A 134 -18.82 -33.41 11.38
N GLY A 135 -17.57 -33.63 11.79
CA GLY A 135 -17.08 -34.97 12.10
C GLY A 135 -17.03 -35.82 10.83
N SER A 136 -17.78 -36.93 10.80
CA SER A 136 -17.92 -37.79 9.62
C SER A 136 -19.15 -37.48 8.77
N THR A 137 -19.92 -36.45 9.10
CA THR A 137 -21.18 -36.13 8.41
C THR A 137 -21.02 -34.86 7.56
N PRO A 138 -21.33 -34.90 6.26
CA PRO A 138 -21.31 -33.70 5.44
C PRO A 138 -22.44 -32.75 5.85
N SER A 139 -22.12 -31.46 6.00
CA SER A 139 -23.08 -30.41 6.32
C SER A 139 -22.93 -29.25 5.34
N ILE A 140 -23.94 -29.05 4.50
CA ILE A 140 -24.06 -27.90 3.59
C ILE A 140 -25.35 -27.18 3.94
N LYS A 141 -25.23 -25.93 4.37
CA LYS A 141 -26.37 -25.11 4.81
C LYS A 141 -26.24 -23.69 4.30
N ALA A 142 -27.37 -23.03 4.11
CA ALA A 142 -27.42 -21.60 3.92
C ALA A 142 -27.26 -20.91 5.28
N TYR A 143 -26.59 -19.76 5.28
CA TYR A 143 -26.32 -18.95 6.46
C TYR A 143 -26.63 -17.48 6.17
N ASN A 144 -27.10 -16.77 7.19
CA ASN A 144 -27.09 -15.32 7.19
C ASN A 144 -25.85 -14.83 7.94
N ILE A 145 -25.06 -13.99 7.28
CA ILE A 145 -23.81 -13.45 7.81
C ILE A 145 -24.07 -11.99 8.17
N LEU A 146 -24.26 -11.72 9.46
CA LEU A 146 -24.66 -10.39 9.97
C LEU A 146 -23.58 -9.72 10.83
N GLY A 147 -22.42 -10.34 10.98
CA GLY A 147 -21.28 -9.83 11.73
C GLY A 147 -20.02 -10.66 11.44
N TYR A 148 -18.89 -10.19 11.96
CA TYR A 148 -17.57 -10.76 11.68
C TYR A 148 -17.22 -11.98 12.56
N ASP A 149 -17.92 -12.15 13.68
CA ASP A 149 -17.73 -13.30 14.57
C ASP A 149 -18.70 -14.46 14.27
N ALA A 150 -18.35 -15.64 14.76
CA ALA A 150 -19.13 -16.86 14.56
C ALA A 150 -20.55 -16.81 15.19
N ALA A 151 -20.81 -15.95 16.17
CA ALA A 151 -22.12 -15.84 16.79
C ALA A 151 -23.14 -15.12 15.89
N HIS A 152 -22.66 -14.31 14.93
CA HIS A 152 -23.49 -13.60 13.96
C HIS A 152 -23.62 -14.31 12.60
N VAL A 153 -23.06 -15.51 12.48
CA VAL A 153 -23.23 -16.39 11.31
C VAL A 153 -24.16 -17.53 11.70
N LYS A 154 -25.43 -17.45 11.30
CA LYS A 154 -26.46 -18.41 11.71
C LYS A 154 -27.08 -19.10 10.50
N PRO A 155 -27.61 -20.33 10.62
CA PRO A 155 -28.33 -20.95 9.53
C PRO A 155 -29.54 -20.10 9.10
N ASP A 156 -29.70 -19.90 7.80
CA ASP A 156 -30.82 -19.13 7.25
C ASP A 156 -31.91 -20.07 6.69
N PRO A 157 -33.13 -20.09 7.28
CA PRO A 157 -34.22 -20.92 6.77
C PRO A 157 -34.89 -20.37 5.50
N HIS A 158 -34.61 -19.12 5.08
CA HIS A 158 -35.24 -18.48 3.92
C HIS A 158 -34.67 -18.96 2.60
N VAL A 159 -33.41 -19.43 2.59
CA VAL A 159 -32.75 -19.98 1.40
C VAL A 159 -32.73 -21.50 1.51
N LYS A 160 -33.48 -22.18 0.64
CA LYS A 160 -33.57 -23.65 0.65
C LYS A 160 -32.56 -24.25 -0.31
N LEU A 161 -31.60 -24.97 0.26
CA LEU A 161 -30.65 -25.76 -0.52
C LEU A 161 -31.23 -27.15 -0.81
N THR A 162 -31.07 -27.60 -2.04
CA THR A 162 -31.46 -28.93 -2.52
C THR A 162 -30.31 -29.60 -3.25
N ASN A 163 -30.40 -30.91 -3.46
CA ASN A 163 -29.37 -31.72 -4.12
C ASN A 163 -27.94 -31.41 -3.60
N THR A 164 -27.79 -31.43 -2.28
CA THR A 164 -26.52 -31.16 -1.62
C THR A 164 -25.63 -32.38 -1.68
N GLY A 165 -24.35 -32.17 -2.00
CA GLY A 165 -23.34 -33.22 -2.06
C GLY A 165 -22.00 -32.69 -1.60
N LEU A 166 -21.23 -33.54 -0.93
CA LEU A 166 -19.88 -33.20 -0.46
C LEU A 166 -18.97 -34.39 -0.72
N THR A 167 -17.86 -34.14 -1.41
CA THR A 167 -16.82 -35.12 -1.68
C THR A 167 -15.49 -34.60 -1.16
N THR A 168 -14.76 -35.48 -0.48
CA THR A 168 -13.40 -35.21 -0.01
C THR A 168 -12.43 -36.08 -0.77
N SER A 169 -11.31 -35.52 -1.18
CA SER A 169 -10.22 -36.23 -1.85
C SER A 169 -8.86 -35.76 -1.33
N ASP A 170 -7.78 -36.40 -1.76
CA ASP A 170 -6.41 -35.93 -1.51
C ASP A 170 -6.14 -34.54 -2.12
N LYS A 171 -6.99 -34.11 -3.07
CA LYS A 171 -6.95 -32.79 -3.72
C LYS A 171 -7.80 -31.74 -3.00
N GLY A 172 -8.41 -32.09 -1.86
CA GLY A 172 -9.21 -31.20 -1.03
C GLY A 172 -10.71 -31.50 -1.06
N LEU A 173 -11.52 -30.47 -0.81
CA LEU A 173 -12.96 -30.53 -0.59
C LEU A 173 -13.72 -30.02 -1.81
N THR A 174 -14.74 -30.76 -2.24
CA THR A 174 -15.72 -30.29 -3.22
C THR A 174 -17.12 -30.36 -2.60
N ILE A 175 -17.89 -29.28 -2.73
CA ILE A 175 -19.29 -29.25 -2.36
C ILE A 175 -20.14 -28.89 -3.57
N CYS A 176 -21.37 -29.37 -3.61
CA CYS A 176 -22.38 -28.92 -4.55
C CYS A 176 -23.73 -28.76 -3.87
N PHE A 177 -24.53 -27.87 -4.43
CA PHE A 177 -25.89 -27.62 -4.00
C PHE A 177 -26.67 -26.93 -5.11
N SER A 178 -27.98 -26.94 -4.98
CA SER A 178 -28.92 -26.26 -5.85
C SER A 178 -29.76 -25.31 -5.02
N ARG A 179 -30.02 -24.11 -5.54
CA ARG A 179 -30.90 -23.12 -4.91
C ARG A 179 -31.87 -22.53 -5.92
N THR A 180 -33.02 -22.07 -5.44
CA THR A 180 -33.91 -21.26 -6.25
C THR A 180 -33.31 -19.86 -6.43
N VAL A 181 -33.42 -19.30 -7.63
CA VAL A 181 -32.92 -17.97 -7.96
C VAL A 181 -33.74 -16.88 -7.26
N SER A 182 -35.04 -17.12 -7.05
CA SER A 182 -35.93 -16.20 -6.34
C SER A 182 -35.83 -16.24 -4.82
N ASP A 183 -35.09 -17.20 -4.25
CA ASP A 183 -34.89 -17.24 -2.80
C ASP A 183 -34.05 -16.04 -2.36
N VAL A 184 -34.50 -15.33 -1.33
CA VAL A 184 -33.83 -14.17 -0.77
C VAL A 184 -33.59 -14.45 0.71
N GLY A 185 -32.32 -14.38 1.14
CA GLY A 185 -31.97 -14.58 2.53
C GLY A 185 -32.18 -13.31 3.37
N GLN A 186 -31.77 -13.38 4.63
CA GLN A 186 -31.92 -12.29 5.59
C GLN A 186 -31.15 -11.02 5.20
N ALA A 187 -30.04 -11.13 4.46
CA ALA A 187 -29.32 -9.95 3.97
C ALA A 187 -30.10 -9.20 2.86
N GLY A 188 -31.13 -9.84 2.29
CA GLY A 188 -32.01 -9.24 1.30
C GLY A 188 -31.46 -9.25 -0.12
N VAL A 189 -30.51 -10.14 -0.42
CA VAL A 189 -29.81 -10.14 -1.72
C VAL A 189 -30.62 -10.91 -2.76
N ARG A 190 -30.99 -10.22 -3.84
CA ARG A 190 -31.63 -10.82 -5.01
C ARG A 190 -30.58 -11.14 -6.05
N LEU A 191 -30.62 -12.37 -6.58
CA LEU A 191 -29.72 -12.77 -7.66
C LEU A 191 -30.21 -12.19 -8.99
N ASP A 192 -29.33 -11.43 -9.66
CA ASP A 192 -29.51 -11.02 -11.04
C ASP A 192 -28.65 -11.92 -11.92
N LEU A 193 -29.30 -12.79 -12.69
CA LEU A 193 -28.59 -13.72 -13.59
C LEU A 193 -27.93 -13.01 -14.78
N THR A 194 -28.46 -11.85 -15.16
CA THR A 194 -28.06 -11.10 -16.36
C THR A 194 -27.10 -9.96 -16.05
N GLY A 195 -27.01 -9.55 -14.79
CA GLY A 195 -26.09 -8.53 -14.30
C GLY A 195 -24.84 -9.10 -13.64
N MET A 196 -23.93 -8.20 -13.29
CA MET A 196 -22.78 -8.53 -12.46
C MET A 196 -23.25 -8.80 -11.03
N THR A 197 -22.99 -10.01 -10.53
CA THR A 197 -23.28 -10.42 -9.16
C THR A 197 -21.98 -10.47 -8.37
N ALA A 198 -21.91 -9.67 -7.29
CA ALA A 198 -20.81 -9.75 -6.33
C ALA A 198 -20.92 -11.04 -5.51
N VAL A 199 -19.79 -11.73 -5.31
CA VAL A 199 -19.71 -12.97 -4.55
C VAL A 199 -18.39 -13.00 -3.77
N ASN A 200 -18.51 -13.24 -2.47
CA ASN A 200 -17.38 -13.48 -1.59
C ASN A 200 -17.14 -14.99 -1.44
N PHE A 201 -15.89 -15.40 -1.37
CA PHE A 201 -15.49 -16.80 -1.21
C PHE A 201 -14.53 -16.94 -0.04
N ALA A 202 -14.68 -18.02 0.72
CA ALA A 202 -13.82 -18.34 1.86
C ALA A 202 -13.60 -19.86 1.94
N ALA A 203 -12.40 -20.31 2.29
CA ALA A 203 -12.11 -21.69 2.63
C ALA A 203 -11.10 -21.77 3.79
N ALA A 204 -11.15 -22.85 4.56
CA ALA A 204 -10.19 -23.07 5.64
C ALA A 204 -9.91 -24.56 5.87
N ALA A 205 -8.74 -24.85 6.45
CA ALA A 205 -8.36 -26.20 6.84
C ALA A 205 -9.11 -26.68 8.10
N LYS A 206 -9.50 -25.75 8.97
CA LYS A 206 -10.29 -26.04 10.17
C LYS A 206 -11.78 -26.05 9.82
N ALA A 207 -12.48 -27.12 10.20
CA ALA A 207 -13.93 -27.18 10.07
C ALA A 207 -14.63 -26.27 11.11
N GLY A 208 -15.78 -25.71 10.74
CA GLY A 208 -16.58 -24.83 11.58
C GLY A 208 -16.42 -23.35 11.22
N VAL A 209 -17.42 -22.56 11.60
CA VAL A 209 -17.38 -21.10 11.41
C VAL A 209 -16.39 -20.50 12.39
N HIS A 210 -15.44 -19.74 11.87
CA HIS A 210 -14.44 -19.01 12.64
C HIS A 210 -14.00 -17.79 11.85
N VAL A 211 -13.40 -16.84 12.56
CA VAL A 211 -12.65 -15.75 11.93
C VAL A 211 -11.46 -16.38 11.22
N HIS A 212 -11.32 -16.11 9.93
CA HIS A 212 -10.23 -16.60 9.10
C HIS A 212 -9.21 -15.48 8.88
N SER A 213 -7.92 -15.81 8.88
CA SER A 213 -6.86 -14.87 8.51
C SER A 213 -6.98 -14.47 7.03
N PHE A 214 -6.53 -13.27 6.69
CA PHE A 214 -6.51 -12.82 5.30
C PHE A 214 -5.53 -13.66 4.47
N ASP A 215 -6.05 -14.56 3.65
CA ASP A 215 -5.30 -15.42 2.73
C ASP A 215 -5.90 -15.34 1.34
N LEU A 216 -5.21 -14.64 0.43
CA LEU A 216 -5.70 -14.42 -0.94
C LEU A 216 -5.88 -15.71 -1.77
N LYS A 217 -5.36 -16.86 -1.31
CA LYS A 217 -5.66 -18.16 -1.94
C LYS A 217 -7.07 -18.64 -1.63
N HIS A 218 -7.52 -18.42 -0.41
CA HIS A 218 -8.77 -18.99 0.12
C HIS A 218 -9.80 -17.95 0.52
N LEU A 219 -9.48 -16.66 0.40
CA LEU A 219 -10.36 -15.55 0.72
C LEU A 219 -10.29 -14.53 -0.40
N CYS A 220 -11.41 -14.31 -1.07
CA CYS A 220 -11.48 -13.32 -2.14
C CYS A 220 -12.92 -12.84 -2.39
N SER A 221 -13.05 -11.70 -3.08
CA SER A 221 -14.31 -11.21 -3.63
C SER A 221 -14.21 -11.16 -5.14
N GLN A 222 -15.27 -11.58 -5.83
CA GLN A 222 -15.37 -11.58 -7.29
C GLN A 222 -16.70 -10.97 -7.73
N SER A 223 -16.69 -10.37 -8.92
CA SER A 223 -17.89 -9.94 -9.62
C SER A 223 -18.10 -10.88 -10.81
N LEU A 224 -19.21 -11.60 -10.84
CA LEU A 224 -19.49 -12.71 -11.76
C LEU A 224 -20.75 -12.44 -12.58
N MET A 225 -20.70 -12.73 -13.88
CA MET A 225 -21.91 -12.90 -14.71
C MET A 225 -22.35 -14.35 -14.62
N LEU A 226 -23.55 -14.61 -14.07
CA LEU A 226 -24.05 -15.98 -13.92
C LEU A 226 -24.53 -16.57 -15.27
N VAL A 227 -24.94 -15.72 -16.20
CA VAL A 227 -25.14 -16.09 -17.62
C VAL A 227 -23.90 -15.67 -18.40
N SER A 228 -23.18 -16.65 -18.97
CA SER A 228 -21.91 -16.44 -19.66
C SER A 228 -21.84 -17.24 -20.97
N THR A 229 -21.16 -16.71 -21.99
CA THR A 229 -20.87 -17.42 -23.26
C THR A 229 -19.38 -17.74 -23.35
N VAL A 230 -19.03 -19.04 -23.44
CA VAL A 230 -17.67 -19.55 -23.67
C VAL A 230 -17.23 -19.26 -25.10
N HIS A 231 -15.95 -18.94 -25.29
CA HIS A 231 -15.24 -19.14 -26.56
C HIS A 231 -14.40 -20.42 -26.46
N GLU A 232 -14.50 -21.30 -27.45
CA GLU A 232 -13.60 -22.44 -27.64
C GLU A 232 -12.15 -21.94 -27.81
N GLY A 233 -11.38 -22.09 -26.75
CA GLY A 233 -9.93 -22.03 -26.78
C GLY A 233 -9.40 -23.14 -25.89
N GLU A 234 -8.87 -24.20 -26.50
CA GLU A 234 -7.99 -25.14 -25.80
C GLU A 234 -6.85 -24.33 -25.18
N GLY A 235 -6.83 -24.27 -23.85
CA GLY A 235 -5.79 -23.60 -23.11
C GLY A 235 -5.76 -24.14 -21.69
N ASN A 236 -4.81 -25.04 -21.43
CA ASN A 236 -4.28 -25.31 -20.08
C ASN A 236 -3.53 -24.07 -19.55
N GLU A 237 -4.14 -22.90 -19.64
CA GLU A 237 -3.60 -21.65 -19.10
C GLU A 237 -4.38 -21.34 -17.82
N PRO A 238 -3.70 -21.20 -16.67
CA PRO A 238 -4.36 -20.87 -15.42
C PRO A 238 -5.11 -19.54 -15.61
N ALA A 239 -6.43 -19.60 -15.43
CA ALA A 239 -7.31 -18.44 -15.49
C ALA A 239 -6.72 -17.31 -14.63
N HIS A 240 -6.54 -16.14 -15.24
CA HIS A 240 -6.09 -14.91 -14.60
C HIS A 240 -7.03 -14.51 -13.45
N GLY A 241 -6.82 -15.10 -12.29
CA GLY A 241 -7.51 -14.78 -11.04
C GLY A 241 -6.76 -13.75 -10.22
N HIS A 242 -6.43 -12.58 -10.79
CA HIS A 242 -5.93 -11.42 -10.03
C HIS A 242 -6.12 -10.10 -10.82
N ASP A 243 -7.32 -9.54 -10.86
CA ASP A 243 -7.58 -8.24 -11.52
C ASP A 243 -6.66 -7.09 -11.01
N PHE A 244 -6.07 -7.25 -9.83
CA PHE A 244 -5.15 -6.30 -9.20
C PHE A 244 -3.65 -6.63 -9.34
N GLN A 245 -3.28 -7.84 -9.76
CA GLN A 245 -1.86 -8.21 -9.90
C GLN A 245 -1.12 -7.35 -10.93
N PRO A 246 -1.72 -6.97 -12.09
CA PRO A 246 -1.06 -6.04 -13.01
C PRO A 246 -0.76 -4.69 -12.36
N ALA A 247 -1.69 -4.17 -11.55
CA ALA A 247 -1.51 -2.92 -10.82
C ALA A 247 -0.41 -3.04 -9.75
N ALA A 248 -0.44 -4.08 -8.92
CA ALA A 248 0.59 -4.33 -7.91
C ALA A 248 1.99 -4.54 -8.53
N THR A 249 2.05 -5.20 -9.71
CA THR A 249 3.28 -5.38 -10.47
C THR A 249 3.81 -4.04 -10.99
N ALA A 250 2.95 -3.22 -11.58
CA ALA A 250 3.29 -1.88 -12.06
C ALA A 250 3.75 -0.97 -10.90
N HIS A 251 3.08 -1.02 -9.76
CA HIS A 251 3.48 -0.33 -8.55
C HIS A 251 4.89 -0.73 -8.12
N GLY A 252 5.16 -2.03 -7.98
CA GLY A 252 6.48 -2.54 -7.58
C GLY A 252 7.59 -2.10 -8.52
N ILE A 253 7.38 -2.21 -9.84
CA ILE A 253 8.35 -1.79 -10.86
C ILE A 253 8.65 -0.29 -10.77
N LEU A 254 7.60 0.54 -10.68
CA LEU A 254 7.75 1.99 -10.59
C LEU A 254 8.39 2.41 -9.26
N MET A 255 8.10 1.72 -8.15
CA MET A 255 8.75 1.97 -6.85
C MET A 255 10.24 1.63 -6.88
N ILE A 256 10.63 0.51 -7.49
CA ILE A 256 12.04 0.16 -7.70
C ILE A 256 12.72 1.24 -8.57
N LEU A 257 12.10 1.62 -9.69
CA LEU A 257 12.65 2.65 -10.58
C LEU A 257 12.84 4.00 -9.86
N ALA A 258 11.86 4.43 -9.07
CA ALA A 258 11.91 5.68 -8.33
C ALA A 258 12.97 5.64 -7.21
N TRP A 259 12.81 4.71 -6.27
CA TRP A 259 13.51 4.73 -4.98
C TRP A 259 14.84 3.98 -4.97
N VAL A 260 15.03 3.06 -5.92
CA VAL A 260 16.30 2.35 -6.05
C VAL A 260 17.15 3.04 -7.10
N VAL A 261 16.60 3.46 -8.24
CA VAL A 261 17.41 3.97 -9.36
C VAL A 261 17.47 5.50 -9.41
N LEU A 262 16.35 6.17 -9.66
CA LEU A 262 16.33 7.59 -10.03
C LEU A 262 16.73 8.51 -8.86
N LEU A 263 16.06 8.39 -7.70
CA LEU A 263 16.29 9.27 -6.55
C LEU A 263 17.71 9.08 -5.97
N PRO A 264 18.23 7.84 -5.75
CA PRO A 264 19.61 7.66 -5.31
C PRO A 264 20.64 8.15 -6.32
N SER A 265 20.40 7.99 -7.63
CA SER A 265 21.28 8.55 -8.66
C SER A 265 21.36 10.07 -8.53
N GLY A 266 20.22 10.75 -8.34
CA GLY A 266 20.17 12.20 -8.10
C GLY A 266 21.01 12.63 -6.89
N VAL A 267 21.01 11.83 -5.82
CA VAL A 267 21.86 12.05 -4.63
C VAL A 267 23.35 11.91 -4.97
N LEU A 268 23.73 10.91 -5.77
CA LEU A 268 25.12 10.72 -6.21
C LEU A 268 25.64 11.92 -7.03
N PHE A 269 24.84 12.46 -7.96
CA PHE A 269 25.19 13.66 -8.72
C PHE A 269 25.41 14.89 -7.81
N ALA A 270 24.56 15.08 -6.80
CA ALA A 270 24.71 16.20 -5.87
C ALA A 270 25.91 16.04 -4.93
N ARG A 271 26.19 14.81 -4.47
CA ARG A 271 27.32 14.49 -3.60
C ARG A 271 28.67 14.71 -4.30
N HIS A 272 28.78 14.27 -5.55
CA HIS A 272 30.02 14.38 -6.34
C HIS A 272 30.05 15.62 -7.24
N ARG A 273 29.35 16.69 -6.84
CA ARG A 273 29.30 17.98 -7.56
C ARG A 273 30.67 18.57 -7.91
N ALA A 274 31.71 18.25 -7.13
CA ALA A 274 33.08 18.70 -7.39
C ALA A 274 33.66 18.07 -8.68
N LEU A 275 33.44 16.76 -8.90
CA LEU A 275 33.87 16.04 -10.10
C LEU A 275 33.07 16.44 -11.34
N ILE A 276 31.80 16.80 -11.14
CA ILE A 276 30.81 16.99 -12.22
C ILE A 276 30.78 18.46 -12.73
N GLY A 277 31.55 19.33 -12.07
CA GLY A 277 31.80 20.71 -12.47
C GLY A 277 31.34 21.72 -11.43
N TYR A 278 32.29 22.19 -10.61
CA TYR A 278 32.20 23.40 -9.80
C TYR A 278 33.36 24.33 -10.19
N PRO A 279 33.19 25.68 -10.29
CA PRO A 279 32.02 26.50 -9.92
C PRO A 279 31.15 26.97 -11.12
N LEU A 280 31.54 26.68 -12.36
CA LEU A 280 31.01 27.37 -13.56
C LEU A 280 29.89 26.64 -14.32
N SER A 281 29.49 25.42 -13.93
CA SER A 281 28.43 24.70 -14.64
C SER A 281 27.33 24.19 -13.71
N SER A 282 26.11 24.69 -13.92
CA SER A 282 24.87 24.27 -13.24
C SER A 282 24.47 22.80 -13.50
N ARG A 283 25.39 21.97 -14.04
CA ARG A 283 25.11 20.62 -14.55
C ARG A 283 24.73 19.64 -13.45
N TRP A 284 25.45 19.63 -12.31
CA TRP A 284 25.09 18.75 -11.20
C TRP A 284 23.68 19.07 -10.66
N PHE A 285 23.33 20.36 -10.62
CA PHE A 285 22.03 20.82 -10.11
C PHE A 285 20.92 20.50 -11.09
N PHE A 286 21.18 20.64 -12.39
CA PHE A 286 20.28 20.21 -13.46
C PHE A 286 19.99 18.70 -13.37
N TRP A 287 21.04 17.86 -13.34
CA TRP A 287 20.87 16.40 -13.27
C TRP A 287 20.23 15.94 -11.97
N HIS A 288 20.62 16.54 -10.83
CA HIS A 288 19.96 16.30 -9.56
C HIS A 288 18.46 16.61 -9.68
N ARG A 289 18.09 17.81 -10.14
CA ARG A 289 16.67 18.19 -10.25
C ARG A 289 15.91 17.30 -11.22
N LEU A 290 16.49 16.97 -12.37
CA LEU A 290 15.85 16.11 -13.36
C LEU A 290 15.54 14.73 -12.78
N LEU A 291 16.55 14.07 -12.18
CA LEU A 291 16.40 12.75 -11.57
C LEU A 291 15.42 12.76 -10.39
N GLN A 292 15.46 13.81 -9.56
CA GLN A 292 14.51 13.94 -8.44
C GLN A 292 13.07 14.12 -8.91
N LEU A 293 12.83 14.96 -9.93
CA LEU A 293 11.48 15.16 -10.47
C LEU A 293 10.96 13.92 -11.20
N SER A 294 11.81 13.24 -11.98
CA SER A 294 11.44 11.98 -12.63
C SER A 294 11.14 10.88 -11.62
N GLY A 295 11.99 10.71 -10.60
CA GLY A 295 11.76 9.73 -9.54
C GLY A 295 10.49 10.02 -8.75
N LEU A 296 10.24 11.29 -8.42
CA LEU A 296 9.02 11.71 -7.75
C LEU A 296 7.77 11.50 -8.62
N ALA A 297 7.85 11.69 -9.94
CA ALA A 297 6.75 11.41 -10.85
C ALA A 297 6.43 9.91 -10.88
N CYS A 298 7.44 9.04 -11.03
CA CYS A 298 7.26 7.60 -10.93
C CYS A 298 6.67 7.18 -9.59
N PHE A 299 7.18 7.72 -8.48
CA PHE A 299 6.66 7.49 -7.14
C PHE A 299 5.20 7.90 -7.02
N THR A 300 4.85 9.12 -7.43
CA THR A 300 3.49 9.65 -7.33
C THR A 300 2.50 8.80 -8.15
N VAL A 301 2.87 8.43 -9.38
CA VAL A 301 2.05 7.55 -10.22
C VAL A 301 1.86 6.19 -9.56
N ALA A 302 2.93 5.57 -9.06
CA ALA A 302 2.86 4.27 -8.39
C ALA A 302 2.03 4.31 -7.10
N PHE A 303 2.16 5.40 -6.34
CA PHE A 303 1.42 5.62 -5.10
C PHE A 303 -0.06 5.81 -5.40
N ILE A 304 -0.45 6.69 -6.32
CA ILE A 304 -1.85 6.85 -6.72
C ILE A 304 -2.40 5.53 -7.25
N LEU A 305 -1.65 4.84 -8.12
CA LEU A 305 -2.07 3.58 -8.72
C LEU A 305 -2.45 2.54 -7.67
N ILE A 306 -1.63 2.35 -6.62
CA ILE A 306 -1.92 1.36 -5.59
C ILE A 306 -3.13 1.76 -4.75
N PHE A 307 -3.27 3.03 -4.36
CA PHE A 307 -4.46 3.49 -3.62
C PHE A 307 -5.75 3.41 -4.44
N THR A 308 -5.69 3.68 -5.75
CA THR A 308 -6.86 3.53 -6.62
C THR A 308 -7.20 2.08 -6.92
N ALA A 309 -6.20 1.19 -6.90
CA ALA A 309 -6.40 -0.24 -7.14
C ALA A 309 -6.86 -0.98 -5.87
N PHE A 310 -6.51 -0.49 -4.68
CA PHE A 310 -6.79 -1.13 -3.38
C PHE A 310 -7.77 -0.33 -2.49
N GLY A 311 -8.50 0.65 -3.04
CA GLY A 311 -9.24 1.69 -2.27
C GLY A 311 -10.01 1.18 -1.03
N GLU A 312 -9.98 1.96 0.07
CA GLU A 312 -10.61 1.75 1.41
C GLU A 312 -10.49 0.37 2.09
N HIS A 313 -10.01 -0.68 1.41
CA HIS A 313 -9.89 -2.05 1.94
C HIS A 313 -8.52 -2.30 2.61
N GLY A 314 -7.74 -1.25 2.85
CA GLY A 314 -6.33 -1.34 3.24
C GLY A 314 -6.03 -1.32 4.74
N GLU A 315 -7.03 -1.13 5.62
CA GLU A 315 -6.76 -0.80 7.03
C GLU A 315 -7.18 -1.85 8.07
N GLU A 316 -7.85 -2.94 7.71
CA GLU A 316 -8.27 -3.94 8.70
C GLU A 316 -7.47 -5.25 8.55
N ALA A 317 -6.16 -5.17 8.83
CA ALA A 317 -5.38 -6.33 9.19
C ALA A 317 -5.49 -6.53 10.72
N GLU A 318 -6.48 -7.32 11.17
CA GLU A 318 -6.60 -7.71 12.57
C GLU A 318 -5.31 -8.37 13.09
N GLU A 319 -5.09 -8.18 14.38
CA GLU A 319 -3.96 -8.67 15.17
C GLU A 319 -3.90 -10.20 15.10
N ASP A 320 -2.82 -10.73 14.55
CA ASP A 320 -2.47 -12.13 14.77
C ASP A 320 -1.04 -12.12 15.30
N GLU A 321 -0.94 -12.38 16.60
CA GLU A 321 0.32 -12.51 17.33
C GLU A 321 1.01 -13.81 16.88
N GLY A 322 2.17 -13.72 16.22
CA GLY A 322 3.10 -14.85 16.27
C GLY A 322 4.06 -15.12 15.11
N ASP A 323 4.03 -14.40 13.98
CA ASP A 323 4.99 -14.65 12.91
C ASP A 323 5.71 -13.37 12.43
N VAL A 324 7.04 -13.35 12.52
CA VAL A 324 7.89 -12.19 12.20
C VAL A 324 7.69 -11.73 10.75
N ALA A 325 7.34 -12.66 9.87
CA ALA A 325 7.05 -12.38 8.46
C ALA A 325 5.69 -11.68 8.26
N GLY A 326 4.71 -11.89 9.15
CA GLY A 326 3.41 -11.22 9.13
C GLY A 326 3.50 -9.77 9.65
N ASP A 327 4.27 -9.55 10.71
CA ASP A 327 4.48 -8.21 11.26
C ASP A 327 5.20 -7.28 10.27
N LEU A 328 6.20 -7.82 9.56
CA LEU A 328 6.94 -7.04 8.55
C LEU A 328 6.08 -6.64 7.37
N THR A 329 5.17 -7.50 6.90
CA THR A 329 4.30 -7.17 5.75
C THR A 329 3.21 -6.17 6.12
N LYS A 330 2.72 -6.20 7.37
CA LYS A 330 1.84 -5.14 7.93
C LYS A 330 2.52 -3.77 7.95
N ALA A 331 3.84 -3.71 8.17
CA ALA A 331 4.58 -2.45 8.24
C ALA A 331 4.75 -1.74 6.88
N HIS A 332 4.52 -2.41 5.74
CA HIS A 332 4.77 -1.86 4.41
C HIS A 332 3.99 -0.56 4.12
N GLY A 333 2.69 -0.56 4.42
CA GLY A 333 1.80 0.58 4.22
C GLY A 333 2.23 1.79 5.06
N PRO A 334 2.31 1.66 6.41
CA PRO A 334 2.75 2.75 7.29
C PRO A 334 4.14 3.31 6.96
N ILE A 335 5.12 2.45 6.63
CA ILE A 335 6.45 2.91 6.19
C ILE A 335 6.34 3.65 4.85
N GLY A 336 5.53 3.16 3.91
CA GLY A 336 5.29 3.80 2.62
C GLY A 336 4.67 5.19 2.75
N ILE A 337 3.70 5.37 3.64
CA ILE A 337 3.09 6.66 3.97
C ILE A 337 4.14 7.59 4.59
N THR A 338 4.94 7.10 5.53
CA THR A 338 6.04 7.87 6.14
C THR A 338 7.03 8.38 5.08
N VAL A 339 7.41 7.52 4.13
CA VAL A 339 8.24 7.88 2.98
C VAL A 339 7.57 8.94 2.10
N ALA A 340 6.26 8.83 1.87
CA ALA A 340 5.49 9.83 1.13
C ALA A 340 5.51 11.20 1.82
N CYS A 341 5.32 11.24 3.14
CA CYS A 341 5.41 12.47 3.94
C CYS A 341 6.81 13.09 3.86
N LEU A 342 7.87 12.28 3.96
CA LEU A 342 9.24 12.77 3.82
C LEU A 342 9.54 13.30 2.41
N ALA A 343 8.99 12.66 1.36
CA ALA A 343 9.10 13.14 -0.02
C ALA A 343 8.36 14.47 -0.21
N GLY A 344 7.16 14.62 0.38
CA GLY A 344 6.43 15.89 0.42
C GLY A 344 7.21 16.99 1.13
N LEU A 345 7.86 16.67 2.26
CA LEU A 345 8.75 17.59 2.96
C LEU A 345 9.93 18.02 2.07
N GLN A 346 10.52 17.12 1.27
CA GLN A 346 11.58 17.50 0.31
C GLN A 346 11.10 18.53 -0.71
N LEU A 347 9.86 18.40 -1.21
CA LEU A 347 9.28 19.37 -2.14
C LEU A 347 9.12 20.73 -1.48
N VAL A 348 8.56 20.78 -0.26
CA VAL A 348 8.42 22.02 0.49
C VAL A 348 9.78 22.68 0.71
N LEU A 349 10.78 21.90 1.13
CA LEU A 349 12.16 22.36 1.27
C LEU A 349 12.71 22.88 -0.06
N ALA A 350 12.44 22.24 -1.19
CA ALA A 350 12.87 22.72 -2.49
C ALA A 350 12.27 24.10 -2.85
N PHE A 351 10.99 24.36 -2.51
CA PHE A 351 10.34 25.65 -2.76
C PHE A 351 10.86 26.79 -1.87
N ILE A 352 11.14 26.51 -0.59
CA ILE A 352 11.64 27.53 0.35
C ILE A 352 13.17 27.68 0.33
N ARG A 353 13.83 27.08 -0.67
CA ARG A 353 15.30 27.04 -0.81
C ARG A 353 15.91 28.45 -0.74
N PRO A 354 16.66 28.80 0.32
CA PRO A 354 17.27 30.13 0.44
C PRO A 354 18.35 30.38 -0.63
N LYS A 355 18.62 31.65 -0.94
CA LYS A 355 19.75 32.06 -1.77
C LYS A 355 21.08 31.53 -1.19
N PRO A 356 22.11 31.26 -2.00
CA PRO A 356 23.38 30.69 -1.55
C PRO A 356 24.00 31.43 -0.37
N ASP A 357 23.89 32.76 -0.34
CA ASP A 357 24.55 33.64 0.65
C ASP A 357 23.67 33.95 1.88
N ALA A 358 22.47 33.36 1.98
CA ALA A 358 21.56 33.63 3.08
C ALA A 358 21.98 32.85 4.36
N PRO A 359 21.90 33.44 5.57
CA PRO A 359 22.31 32.77 6.81
C PRO A 359 21.50 31.50 7.10
N ARG A 360 20.21 31.49 6.71
CA ARG A 360 19.32 30.31 6.85
C ARG A 360 19.68 29.15 5.91
N ARG A 361 20.62 29.33 4.96
CA ARG A 361 21.05 28.30 4.00
C ARG A 361 21.66 27.08 4.68
N GLN A 362 22.39 27.27 5.79
CA GLN A 362 23.03 26.18 6.52
C GLN A 362 21.98 25.25 7.17
N ILE A 363 20.97 25.82 7.82
CA ILE A 363 19.86 25.08 8.42
C ILE A 363 19.08 24.32 7.34
N TRP A 364 18.79 24.99 6.23
CA TRP A 364 18.14 24.36 5.08
C TRP A 364 18.94 23.17 4.52
N ASN A 365 20.26 23.33 4.35
CA ASN A 365 21.13 22.25 3.87
C ASN A 365 21.09 21.06 4.83
N LEU A 366 21.18 21.31 6.14
CA LEU A 366 21.15 20.25 7.15
C LEU A 366 19.82 19.48 7.09
N GLN A 367 18.69 20.19 7.09
CA GLN A 367 17.37 19.58 6.99
C GLN A 367 17.25 18.77 5.70
N HIS A 368 17.51 19.37 4.54
CA HIS A 368 17.39 18.74 3.23
C HIS A 368 18.26 17.48 3.11
N TRP A 369 19.52 17.53 3.58
CA TRP A 369 20.43 16.38 3.49
C TRP A 369 19.98 15.20 4.35
N TRP A 370 19.65 15.45 5.61
CA TRP A 370 19.31 14.36 6.53
C TRP A 370 17.94 13.77 6.24
N THR A 371 16.93 14.61 6.05
CA THR A 371 15.58 14.14 5.72
C THR A 371 15.57 13.37 4.39
N GLY A 372 16.37 13.79 3.40
CA GLY A 372 16.49 13.09 2.12
C GLY A 372 17.15 11.72 2.26
N ARG A 373 18.19 11.59 3.09
CA ARG A 373 18.86 10.30 3.36
C ARG A 373 17.94 9.33 4.09
N VAL A 374 17.23 9.82 5.11
CA VAL A 374 16.26 9.01 5.85
C VAL A 374 15.17 8.49 4.92
N ALA A 375 14.62 9.35 4.04
CA ALA A 375 13.62 8.95 3.06
C ALA A 375 14.12 7.83 2.14
N VAL A 376 15.34 7.95 1.60
CA VAL A 376 15.92 6.93 0.72
C VAL A 376 16.14 5.59 1.45
N ILE A 377 16.67 5.62 2.68
CA ILE A 377 16.90 4.40 3.47
C ILE A 377 15.58 3.70 3.76
N LEU A 378 14.58 4.44 4.25
CA LEU A 378 13.26 3.88 4.54
C LEU A 378 12.60 3.33 3.27
N ALA A 379 12.72 4.01 2.13
CA ALA A 379 12.15 3.55 0.88
C ALA A 379 12.79 2.26 0.36
N ILE A 380 14.12 2.10 0.50
CA ILE A 380 14.81 0.84 0.14
C ILE A 380 14.32 -0.30 1.03
N ILE A 381 14.26 -0.10 2.34
CA ILE A 381 13.70 -1.08 3.28
C ILE A 381 12.26 -1.43 2.89
N ASN A 382 11.44 -0.41 2.62
CA ASN A 382 10.05 -0.60 2.25
C ASN A 382 9.88 -1.35 0.91
N THR A 383 10.81 -1.19 -0.03
CA THR A 383 10.80 -1.92 -1.30
C THR A 383 11.13 -3.41 -1.07
N ILE A 384 12.05 -3.72 -0.15
CA ILE A 384 12.37 -5.11 0.22
C ILE A 384 11.17 -5.79 0.87
N ILE A 385 10.49 -5.08 1.77
CA ILE A 385 9.24 -5.54 2.41
C ILE A 385 8.13 -5.70 1.37
N GLY A 386 7.99 -4.75 0.44
CA GLY A 386 6.99 -4.80 -0.63
C GLY A 386 7.11 -6.05 -1.53
N VAL A 387 8.32 -6.58 -1.73
CA VAL A 387 8.52 -7.85 -2.43
C VAL A 387 7.96 -9.04 -1.62
N LEU A 388 8.06 -9.01 -0.28
CA LEU A 388 7.43 -10.03 0.58
C LEU A 388 5.91 -9.93 0.52
N VAL A 389 5.36 -8.72 0.63
CA VAL A 389 3.91 -8.46 0.50
C VAL A 389 3.40 -8.98 -0.85
N TYR A 390 4.10 -8.67 -1.94
CA TYR A 390 3.73 -9.12 -3.28
C TYR A 390 3.81 -10.65 -3.42
N HIS A 391 4.83 -11.29 -2.85
CA HIS A 391 4.95 -12.75 -2.84
C HIS A 391 3.84 -13.43 -2.03
N GLN A 392 3.52 -12.92 -0.85
CA GLN A 392 2.44 -13.42 -0.01
C GLN A 392 1.09 -13.24 -0.71
N GLY A 393 0.86 -12.10 -1.35
CA GLY A 393 -0.43 -11.80 -1.96
C GLY A 393 -0.69 -12.46 -3.31
N PHE A 394 0.34 -12.66 -4.13
CA PHE A 394 0.17 -13.18 -5.50
C PHE A 394 0.91 -14.49 -5.76
N GLY A 395 1.59 -15.07 -4.77
CA GLY A 395 2.34 -16.32 -4.91
C GLY A 395 3.57 -16.25 -5.84
N VAL A 396 3.85 -15.07 -6.44
CA VAL A 396 4.95 -14.91 -7.40
C VAL A 396 6.29 -15.11 -6.70
N PRO A 397 7.22 -15.92 -7.24
CA PRO A 397 8.49 -16.18 -6.58
C PRO A 397 9.29 -14.90 -6.27
N LYS A 398 9.53 -14.63 -4.98
CA LYS A 398 10.30 -13.45 -4.48
C LYS A 398 11.63 -13.20 -5.21
N ARG A 399 12.29 -14.25 -5.69
CA ARG A 399 13.53 -14.17 -6.48
C ARG A 399 13.42 -13.30 -7.73
N MET A 400 12.25 -13.24 -8.36
CA MET A 400 12.01 -12.47 -9.58
C MET A 400 12.22 -10.96 -9.37
N PHE A 401 11.93 -10.46 -8.16
CA PHE A 401 12.13 -9.06 -7.80
C PHE A 401 13.40 -8.83 -6.98
N TYR A 402 13.79 -9.76 -6.10
CA TYR A 402 15.02 -9.60 -5.32
C TYR A 402 16.29 -9.60 -6.16
N ILE A 403 16.39 -10.46 -7.17
CA ILE A 403 17.57 -10.50 -8.05
C ILE A 403 17.82 -9.14 -8.72
N PRO A 404 16.87 -8.55 -9.48
CA PRO A 404 17.08 -7.24 -10.08
C PRO A 404 17.22 -6.13 -9.04
N LEU A 405 16.48 -6.18 -7.92
CA LEU A 405 16.58 -5.19 -6.84
C LEU A 405 18.00 -5.11 -6.27
N PHE A 406 18.56 -6.24 -5.81
CA PHE A 406 19.90 -6.27 -5.23
C PHE A 406 20.99 -6.01 -6.27
N PHE A 407 20.78 -6.43 -7.52
CA PHE A 407 21.68 -6.09 -8.62
C PHE A 407 21.76 -4.57 -8.85
N LEU A 408 20.62 -3.88 -8.90
CA LEU A 408 20.55 -2.42 -9.05
C LEU A 408 21.16 -1.67 -7.87
N ILE A 409 20.87 -2.11 -6.63
CA ILE A 409 21.51 -1.57 -5.41
C ILE A 409 23.03 -1.76 -5.48
N GLY A 410 23.49 -2.94 -5.90
CA GLY A 410 24.91 -3.26 -6.06
C GLY A 410 25.60 -2.33 -7.07
N ILE A 411 24.99 -2.08 -8.22
CA ILE A 411 25.50 -1.13 -9.22
C ILE A 411 25.64 0.27 -8.62
N LEU A 412 24.63 0.75 -7.88
CA LEU A 412 24.66 2.09 -7.31
C LEU A 412 25.68 2.24 -6.19
N VAL A 413 25.84 1.22 -5.35
CA VAL A 413 26.88 1.19 -4.32
C VAL A 413 28.25 1.17 -4.98
N ALA A 414 28.46 0.34 -6.01
CA ALA A 414 29.72 0.31 -6.76
C ALA A 414 30.03 1.67 -7.42
N ALA A 415 29.03 2.31 -8.02
CA ALA A 415 29.17 3.65 -8.58
C ALA A 415 29.51 4.68 -7.49
N ALA A 416 28.86 4.62 -6.33
CA ALA A 416 29.16 5.49 -5.20
C ALA A 416 30.59 5.33 -4.71
N VAL A 417 31.05 4.08 -4.51
CA VAL A 417 32.41 3.76 -4.08
C VAL A 417 33.43 4.22 -5.12
N PHE A 418 33.17 3.99 -6.40
CA PHE A 418 34.04 4.44 -7.49
C PHE A 418 34.15 5.96 -7.54
N LEU A 419 33.03 6.68 -7.42
CA LEU A 419 33.02 8.14 -7.41
C LEU A 419 33.73 8.71 -6.17
N GLU A 420 33.58 8.08 -5.01
CA GLU A 420 34.29 8.45 -3.78
C GLU A 420 35.81 8.24 -3.90
N TRP A 421 36.21 7.12 -4.49
CA TRP A 421 37.60 6.84 -4.81
C TRP A 421 38.19 7.85 -5.82
N ARG A 422 37.40 8.31 -6.79
CA ARG A 422 37.80 9.39 -7.70
C ARG A 422 37.96 10.73 -6.98
N THR A 423 37.01 11.12 -6.13
CA THR A 423 37.11 12.37 -5.36
C THR A 423 38.30 12.39 -4.42
N THR A 424 38.63 11.28 -3.76
CA THR A 424 39.80 11.20 -2.87
C THR A 424 41.12 11.34 -3.63
N LYS A 425 41.21 10.79 -4.84
CA LYS A 425 42.39 10.99 -5.71
C LYS A 425 42.53 12.42 -6.22
N GLU A 426 41.44 13.04 -6.68
CA GLU A 426 41.50 14.39 -7.26
C GLU A 426 41.61 15.50 -6.21
N SER A 427 41.11 15.28 -4.99
CA SER A 427 41.28 16.23 -3.87
C SER A 427 42.71 16.28 -3.32
N GLY A 428 43.63 15.44 -3.84
CA GLY A 428 45.04 15.47 -3.48
C GLY A 428 45.28 15.24 -1.99
N TRP A 429 44.45 14.40 -1.34
CA TRP A 429 44.50 14.15 0.10
C TRP A 429 45.92 13.69 0.49
N GLN A 430 46.74 14.64 0.94
CA GLN A 430 48.02 14.37 1.56
C GLN A 430 47.71 13.75 2.93
N PRO A 431 48.24 12.57 3.27
CA PRO A 431 48.12 12.08 4.63
C PRO A 431 48.63 13.16 5.58
N VAL A 432 47.87 13.44 6.64
CA VAL A 432 48.31 14.38 7.69
C VAL A 432 49.69 13.90 8.16
N SER A 433 50.74 14.63 7.79
CA SER A 433 52.10 14.32 8.19
C SER A 433 52.19 14.49 9.69
N LEU A 434 52.19 13.38 10.42
CA LEU A 434 52.50 13.33 11.86
C LEU A 434 54.01 13.55 12.08
N LYS A 435 54.60 14.53 11.39
CA LYS A 435 55.96 14.96 11.73
C LYS A 435 55.82 15.78 13.01
N ALA A 436 56.30 15.21 14.11
CA ALA A 436 56.42 15.93 15.38
C ALA A 436 57.06 17.31 15.10
N PRO A 437 56.54 18.39 15.72
CA PRO A 437 57.13 19.70 15.52
C PRO A 437 58.61 19.63 15.89
N SER A 438 59.48 20.18 15.04
CA SER A 438 60.86 20.39 15.45
C SER A 438 60.87 21.36 16.64
N PRO A 439 61.81 21.26 17.59
CA PRO A 439 61.77 22.04 18.84
C PRO A 439 61.98 23.55 18.69
N HIS A 440 61.94 24.13 17.48
CA HIS A 440 62.44 25.49 17.23
C HIS A 440 61.52 26.42 16.44
N GLN A 441 60.20 26.25 16.50
CA GLN A 441 59.27 27.31 16.08
C GLN A 441 58.14 27.49 17.10
N GLN A 442 58.40 28.32 18.10
CA GLN A 442 57.34 29.00 18.86
C GLN A 442 56.69 30.05 17.95
N PRO A 443 55.35 30.07 17.81
CA PRO A 443 54.66 31.26 17.34
C PRO A 443 54.56 32.23 18.52
N ALA A 444 55.18 33.40 18.37
CA ALA A 444 54.86 34.54 19.21
C ALA A 444 53.39 34.95 18.99
N GLU A 445 52.74 35.29 20.10
CA GLU A 445 51.66 36.29 20.15
C GLU A 445 50.29 35.89 19.58
N ARG A 446 49.50 35.20 20.42
CA ARG A 446 48.04 35.40 20.50
C ARG A 446 47.51 35.02 21.89
N THR A 447 48.00 35.70 22.91
CA THR A 447 47.41 35.70 24.26
C THR A 447 46.88 37.11 24.50
N GLY A 448 45.57 37.28 24.40
CA GLY A 448 44.96 38.60 24.61
C GLY A 448 43.44 38.69 24.40
N LEU A 449 42.72 37.61 24.11
CA LEU A 449 41.27 37.68 23.91
C LEU A 449 40.48 36.49 24.48
N LEU A 450 41.06 35.69 25.37
CA LEU A 450 40.37 34.58 26.03
C LEU A 450 40.44 34.63 27.57
N ASP A 451 41.20 35.56 28.15
CA ASP A 451 41.34 35.70 29.60
C ASP A 451 40.37 36.72 30.24
N LEU A 452 39.48 37.36 29.46
CA LEU A 452 38.54 38.37 29.98
C LEU A 452 37.08 37.90 30.14
N GLU A 453 36.72 36.71 29.67
CA GLU A 453 35.34 36.19 29.78
C GLU A 453 35.18 35.10 30.86
N MET A 454 36.28 34.66 31.46
CA MET A 454 36.33 33.61 32.50
C MET A 454 36.58 34.13 33.93
N GLU A 455 36.67 35.46 34.14
CA GLU A 455 36.71 36.08 35.48
C GLU A 455 35.37 36.69 35.93
N ALA A 456 34.35 36.74 35.07
CA ALA A 456 33.04 37.32 35.41
C ALA A 456 32.04 36.34 36.03
N LEU A 457 32.38 35.04 36.18
CA LEU A 457 31.44 34.00 36.61
C LEU A 457 31.82 33.26 37.92
N THR A 458 32.82 33.72 38.66
CA THR A 458 33.33 33.01 39.86
C THR A 458 33.38 33.81 41.17
N SER A 459 32.85 35.04 41.24
CA SER A 459 32.92 35.85 42.47
C SER A 459 31.61 36.03 43.27
N GLU A 460 30.53 35.28 42.98
CA GLU A 460 29.33 35.29 43.85
C GLU A 460 29.11 33.96 44.58
N ARG A 461 29.81 33.73 45.71
CA ARG A 461 29.21 33.10 46.91
C ARG A 461 30.11 33.08 48.17
N TRP A 462 29.53 33.56 49.27
CA TRP A 462 29.78 33.32 50.71
C TRP A 462 30.56 34.35 51.56
N GLY A 463 29.87 34.84 52.61
CA GLY A 463 30.40 35.52 53.81
C GLY A 463 29.70 36.86 54.11
N ASP A 464 28.43 36.91 54.55
CA ASP A 464 27.90 36.79 55.92
C ASP A 464 27.82 38.11 56.75
N SER A 465 26.64 38.32 57.36
CA SER A 465 26.26 39.15 58.54
C SER A 465 26.17 40.71 58.51
N SER A 466 24.92 41.21 58.29
CA SER A 466 24.07 42.21 59.03
C SER A 466 24.62 43.52 59.69
N PRO A 467 23.77 44.46 60.18
CA PRO A 467 22.73 45.26 59.51
C PRO A 467 22.82 46.79 59.84
N GLY A 468 22.23 47.69 59.03
CA GLY A 468 22.22 49.12 59.39
C GLY A 468 21.40 50.09 58.51
N ARG A 469 20.14 50.28 58.91
CA ARG A 469 19.23 51.45 58.74
C ARG A 469 19.52 52.61 57.75
N SER A 470 18.44 52.92 57.02
CA SER A 470 17.80 54.25 56.80
C SER A 470 18.23 55.16 55.65
N GLY A 471 17.25 55.64 54.87
CA GLY A 471 17.34 56.87 54.08
C GLY A 471 16.72 56.84 52.68
N SER A 472 15.46 57.24 52.57
CA SER A 472 14.77 57.69 51.34
C SER A 472 14.99 59.21 51.16
N PRO A 473 14.47 59.96 50.14
CA PRO A 473 14.21 59.73 48.71
C PRO A 473 14.72 60.90 47.79
N ARG A 474 14.40 60.82 46.48
CA ARG A 474 13.94 61.90 45.56
C ARG A 474 14.87 62.26 44.39
N GLY A 475 14.24 62.44 43.22
CA GLY A 475 14.67 63.44 42.24
C GLY A 475 14.60 63.03 40.75
N ARG A 476 13.42 63.13 40.12
CA ARG A 476 13.28 63.59 38.71
C ARG A 476 13.65 65.09 38.64
N PRO A 477 13.90 65.76 37.48
CA PRO A 477 13.21 65.56 36.19
C PRO A 477 13.98 65.86 34.88
N SER A 478 13.23 65.73 33.79
CA SER A 478 13.15 66.58 32.56
C SER A 478 14.17 66.46 31.42
N SER A 479 13.60 66.16 30.24
CA SER A 479 14.04 66.37 28.85
C SER A 479 14.28 67.87 28.51
N PRO A 480 14.83 68.24 27.33
CA PRO A 480 14.07 68.30 26.08
C PRO A 480 14.81 68.05 24.74
N LEU A 481 14.00 67.66 23.73
CA LEU A 481 13.97 67.95 22.28
C LEU A 481 15.12 68.69 21.56
N GLN A 482 15.52 68.17 20.38
CA GLN A 482 15.63 68.82 19.03
C GLN A 482 16.22 67.75 18.06
N ALA A 483 15.65 67.29 16.94
CA ALA A 483 15.03 67.88 15.72
C ALA A 483 16.01 68.31 14.62
N ARG A 484 15.70 67.84 13.39
CA ARG A 484 16.24 68.11 12.03
C ARG A 484 17.47 67.30 11.62
N SER A 485 17.55 66.74 10.41
CA SER A 485 16.78 66.93 9.15
C SER A 485 16.75 65.64 8.34
#